data_AF-A0A4U2CPZ3-F1
#
_entry.id   AF-A0A4U2CPZ3-F1
#
_cell.length_a   1.000
_cell.length_b   1.000
_cell.length_c   1.000
_cell.angle_alpha   90.00
_cell.angle_beta   90.00
_cell.angle_gamma   90.00
#
_symmetry.space_group_name_H-M   'P 1'
#
loop_
_entity.id
_entity.type
_entity.pdbx_description
1 polymer ?
#
loop_
_entity_poly.entity_id
_entity_poly.type
_entity_poly.pdbx_seq_one_letter_code
_entity_poly.pdbx_strand_id
1 'polypeptide(L)'
;DVPMAVEALQAGAVNFFQKPVKGNELAEAIKQGLDASEKHLHMNVYRQAYASLTEREIDILKQIIDGKRNQKIADELCIAMRTVEVHRASLMKKFSAKTVAE
;
A
#
# COMPACT_ATOMS: atom_id res chain seq x y z
N ASP A 1 34.33 -3.60 12.62
CA ASP A 1 34.49 -3.05 11.26
C ASP A 1 33.52 -1.92 10.98
N VAL A 2 34.06 -0.74 10.67
CA VAL A 2 33.30 0.43 10.21
C VAL A 2 32.84 0.31 8.75
N PRO A 3 33.65 -0.15 7.77
CA PRO A 3 33.19 -0.25 6.38
C PRO A 3 31.99 -1.20 6.22
N MET A 4 32.04 -2.37 6.87
CA MET A 4 30.93 -3.33 6.86
C MET A 4 29.63 -2.74 7.44
N ALA A 5 29.73 -1.92 8.49
CA ALA A 5 28.56 -1.26 9.07
C ALA A 5 27.95 -0.24 8.11
N VAL A 6 28.79 0.53 7.40
CA VAL A 6 28.35 1.50 6.40
C VAL A 6 27.70 0.80 5.22
N GLU A 7 28.30 -0.28 4.70
CA GLU A 7 27.74 -1.08 3.61
C GLU A 7 26.36 -1.67 3.98
N ALA A 8 26.23 -2.20 5.20
CA ALA A 8 24.96 -2.72 5.69
C ALA A 8 23.87 -1.63 5.75
N LEU A 9 24.18 -0.46 6.30
CA LEU A 9 23.24 0.65 6.38
C LEU A 9 22.86 1.19 4.99
N GLN A 10 23.82 1.29 4.06
CA GLN A 10 23.55 1.68 2.66
C GLN A 10 22.68 0.66 1.93
N ALA A 11 22.82 -0.63 2.25
CA ALA A 11 21.97 -1.69 1.72
C ALA A 11 20.55 -1.72 2.34
N GLY A 12 20.24 -0.81 3.28
CA GLY A 12 18.92 -0.70 3.91
C GLY A 12 18.79 -1.44 5.24
N ALA A 13 19.90 -1.81 5.89
CA ALA A 13 19.83 -2.29 7.27
C ALA A 13 19.26 -1.20 8.19
N VAL A 14 18.34 -1.60 9.06
CA VAL A 14 17.67 -0.70 10.02
C VAL A 14 18.67 -0.18 11.06
N ASN A 15 19.58 -1.05 11.52
CA ASN A 15 20.64 -0.66 12.44
C ASN A 15 21.81 -1.66 12.41
N PHE A 16 22.97 -1.26 12.94
CA PHE A 16 24.15 -2.09 13.10
C PHE A 16 24.66 -2.02 14.54
N PHE A 17 24.87 -3.18 15.18
CA PHE A 17 25.31 -3.26 16.57
C PHE A 17 26.69 -3.89 16.70
N GLN A 18 27.55 -3.30 17.53
CA GLN A 18 28.79 -3.93 17.99
C GLN A 18 28.56 -4.58 19.35
N LYS A 19 29.15 -5.76 19.57
CA LYS A 19 29.06 -6.45 20.86
C LYS A 19 29.96 -5.73 21.88
N PRO A 20 29.55 -5.65 23.16
CA PRO A 20 28.28 -6.12 23.71
C PRO A 20 27.12 -5.15 23.40
N VAL A 21 25.98 -5.71 23.00
CA VAL A 21 24.75 -4.94 22.71
C VAL A 21 23.81 -4.99 23.92
N LYS A 22 23.15 -3.87 24.24
CA LYS A 22 22.11 -3.83 25.27
C LYS A 22 20.81 -4.39 24.71
N GLY A 23 20.15 -5.28 25.47
CA GLY A 23 18.91 -5.93 25.04
C GLY A 23 17.80 -4.94 24.67
N ASN A 24 17.68 -3.82 25.40
CA ASN A 24 16.67 -2.79 25.11
C ASN A 24 16.90 -2.10 23.76
N GLU A 25 18.15 -1.76 23.44
CA GLU A 25 18.51 -1.12 22.17
C GLU A 25 18.26 -2.06 20.99
N LEU A 26 18.53 -3.36 21.18
CA LEU A 26 18.23 -4.38 20.18
C LEU A 26 16.72 -4.56 19.99
N ALA A 27 15.94 -4.63 21.08
CA ALA A 27 14.49 -4.79 21.02
C ALA A 27 13.81 -3.60 20.30
N GLU A 28 14.28 -2.38 20.55
CA GLU A 28 13.77 -1.19 19.88
C GLU A 28 14.05 -1.21 18.37
N ALA A 29 15.28 -1.57 17.96
CA ALA A 29 15.63 -1.69 16.55
C ALA A 29 14.83 -2.78 15.83
N ILE A 30 14.55 -3.91 16.49
CA ILE A 30 13.67 -4.96 15.96
C ILE A 30 12.25 -4.40 15.73
N LYS A 31 11.72 -3.65 16.70
CA LYS A 31 10.39 -3.04 16.59
C LYS A 31 10.32 -2.04 15.42
N GLN A 32 11.34 -1.20 15.27
CA GLN A 32 11.44 -0.27 14.14
C GLN A 32 11.51 -1.00 12.80
N GLY A 33 12.28 -2.09 12.72
CA GLY A 33 12.38 -2.90 11.52
C GLY A 33 11.06 -3.59 11.14
N LEU A 34 10.31 -4.08 12.13
CA LEU A 34 8.97 -4.64 11.91
C LEU A 34 8.00 -3.59 11.38
N ASP A 35 7.93 -2.41 11.99
CA ASP A 35 7.05 -1.32 11.54
C ASP A 35 7.39 -0.85 10.11
N ALA A 36 8.68 -0.70 9.80
CA ALA A 36 9.12 -0.38 8.46
C ALA A 36 8.75 -1.48 7.46
N SER A 37 9.00 -2.75 7.80
CA SER A 37 8.67 -3.89 6.95
C SER A 37 7.16 -4.00 6.70
N GLU A 38 6.33 -3.75 7.70
CA GLU A 38 4.88 -3.77 7.58
C GLU A 38 4.39 -2.68 6.62
N LYS A 39 4.90 -1.45 6.76
CA LYS A 39 4.60 -0.35 5.83
C LYS A 39 5.02 -0.67 4.39
N HIS A 40 6.20 -1.25 4.20
CA HIS A 40 6.68 -1.68 2.89
C HIS A 40 5.81 -2.80 2.30
N LEU A 41 5.36 -3.75 3.11
CA LEU A 41 4.47 -4.81 2.67
C LEU A 41 3.12 -4.24 2.22
N HIS A 42 2.47 -3.40 3.03
CA HIS A 42 1.21 -2.76 2.67
C HIS A 42 1.33 -1.95 1.38
N MET A 43 2.38 -1.14 1.24
CA MET A 43 2.64 -0.37 0.02
C MET A 43 2.78 -1.27 -1.21
N ASN A 44 3.49 -2.40 -1.09
CA ASN A 44 3.63 -3.36 -2.17
C ASN A 44 2.30 -4.03 -2.54
N VAL A 45 1.47 -4.38 -1.55
CA VAL A 45 0.13 -4.94 -1.79
C VAL A 45 -0.73 -3.96 -2.58
N TYR A 46 -0.76 -2.68 -2.18
CA TYR A 46 -1.52 -1.66 -2.91
C TYR A 46 -0.99 -1.43 -4.33
N ARG A 47 0.34 -1.45 -4.50
CA ARG A 47 0.97 -1.30 -5.82
C ARG A 47 0.62 -2.45 -6.75
N GLN A 48 0.62 -3.68 -6.24
CA GLN A 48 0.20 -4.87 -6.99
C GLN A 48 -1.29 -4.83 -7.33
N ALA A 49 -2.14 -4.44 -6.38
CA ALA A 49 -3.56 -4.28 -6.61
C ALA A 49 -3.83 -3.25 -7.72
N TYR A 50 -3.16 -2.09 -7.67
CA TYR A 50 -3.25 -1.05 -8.71
C TYR A 50 -2.78 -1.56 -10.08
N ALA A 51 -1.67 -2.31 -10.14
CA ALA A 51 -1.18 -2.89 -11.39
C ALA A 51 -2.13 -3.94 -12.00
N SER A 52 -3.02 -4.54 -11.20
CA SER A 52 -4.01 -5.53 -11.65
C SER A 52 -5.32 -4.91 -12.19
N LEU A 53 -5.44 -3.58 -12.17
CA LEU A 53 -6.63 -2.88 -12.61
C LEU A 53 -6.70 -2.79 -14.13
N THR A 54 -7.92 -2.94 -14.65
CA THR A 54 -8.23 -2.62 -16.04
C THR A 54 -8.37 -1.11 -16.23
N GLU A 55 -8.24 -0.62 -17.45
CA GLU A 55 -8.40 0.82 -17.76
C GLU A 55 -9.74 1.37 -17.27
N ARG A 56 -10.83 0.61 -17.42
CA ARG A 56 -12.16 0.99 -16.92
C ARG A 56 -12.22 1.07 -15.39
N GLU A 57 -11.54 0.17 -14.70
CA GLU A 57 -11.43 0.21 -13.23
C GLU A 57 -10.59 1.40 -12.75
N ILE A 58 -9.55 1.79 -13.50
CA ILE A 58 -8.73 2.99 -13.21
C ILE A 58 -9.58 4.27 -13.38
N ASP A 59 -10.37 4.37 -14.44
CA ASP A 59 -11.28 5.50 -14.66
C ASP A 59 -12.27 5.65 -13.49
N ILE A 60 -12.89 4.53 -13.09
CA ILE A 60 -13.82 4.51 -11.96
C ILE A 60 -13.10 4.87 -10.65
N LEU A 61 -11.90 4.33 -10.41
CA LEU A 61 -11.10 4.63 -9.21
C LEU A 61 -10.79 6.13 -9.09
N LYS A 62 -10.41 6.80 -10.19
CA LYS A 62 -10.16 8.25 -10.21
C LYS A 62 -11.40 9.05 -9.76
N GLN A 63 -12.59 8.68 -10.26
CA GLN A 63 -13.82 9.36 -9.87
C GLN A 63 -14.22 9.08 -8.41
N ILE A 64 -13.85 7.91 -7.88
CA ILE A 64 -14.06 7.58 -6.46
C ILE A 64 -13.15 8.43 -5.57
N ILE A 65 -11.88 8.59 -5.95
CA ILE A 65 -10.92 9.43 -5.22
C ILE A 65 -11.39 10.89 -5.19
N ASP A 66 -12.04 11.37 -6.26
CA ASP A 66 -12.67 12.69 -6.33
C ASP A 66 -13.95 12.80 -5.47
N GLY A 67 -14.36 11.73 -4.78
CA GLY A 67 -15.52 11.72 -3.88
C GLY A 67 -16.86 11.66 -4.62
N LYS A 68 -16.89 11.32 -5.91
CA LYS A 68 -18.12 11.28 -6.69
C LYS A 68 -18.99 10.09 -6.31
N ARG A 69 -20.31 10.32 -6.29
CA ARG A 69 -21.32 9.28 -6.07
C ARG A 69 -21.50 8.43 -7.31
N ASN A 70 -21.91 7.17 -7.14
CA ASN A 70 -22.09 6.20 -8.24
C ASN A 70 -22.91 6.74 -9.42
N GLN A 71 -23.97 7.51 -9.14
CA GLN A 71 -24.79 8.13 -10.19
C GLN A 71 -24.01 9.13 -11.05
N LYS A 72 -23.17 9.98 -10.44
CA LYS A 72 -22.31 10.92 -11.20
C LYS A 72 -21.25 10.19 -12.02
N ILE A 73 -20.66 9.13 -11.47
CA ILE A 73 -19.68 8.31 -12.19
C ILE A 73 -20.34 7.65 -13.42
N ALA A 74 -21.57 7.15 -13.26
CA ALA A 74 -22.35 6.56 -14.34
C ALA A 74 -22.64 7.55 -15.47
N ASP A 75 -23.04 8.78 -15.11
CA ASP A 75 -23.26 9.89 -16.05
C ASP A 75 -21.97 10.27 -16.80
N GLU A 76 -20.86 10.47 -16.07
CA GLU A 76 -19.60 10.92 -16.67
C GLU A 76 -18.94 9.87 -17.58
N LEU A 77 -19.09 8.59 -17.24
CA LEU A 77 -18.54 7.49 -18.03
C LEU A 77 -19.54 6.95 -19.06
N CYS A 78 -20.74 7.54 -19.16
CA CYS A 78 -21.84 7.11 -20.04
C CYS A 78 -22.16 5.60 -19.92
N ILE A 79 -22.20 5.08 -18.70
CA ILE A 79 -22.52 3.67 -18.40
C ILE A 79 -23.65 3.55 -17.39
N ALA A 80 -24.29 2.39 -17.32
CA ALA A 80 -25.33 2.14 -16.33
C ALA A 80 -24.76 2.18 -14.90
N MET A 81 -25.51 2.75 -13.96
CA MET A 81 -25.15 2.77 -12.53
C MET A 81 -24.84 1.37 -12.00
N ARG A 82 -25.62 0.37 -12.43
CA ARG A 82 -25.39 -1.04 -12.06
C ARG A 82 -24.01 -1.56 -12.51
N THR A 83 -23.51 -1.07 -13.64
CA THR A 83 -22.17 -1.43 -14.14
C THR A 83 -21.07 -0.80 -13.27
N VAL A 84 -21.25 0.46 -12.84
CA VAL A 84 -20.35 1.12 -11.87
C VAL A 84 -20.29 0.33 -10.57
N GLU A 85 -21.43 -0.15 -10.06
CA GLU A 85 -21.49 -0.95 -8.82
C GLU A 85 -20.70 -2.27 -8.96
N VAL A 86 -20.84 -2.96 -10.09
CA VAL A 86 -20.09 -4.20 -10.36
C VAL A 86 -18.59 -3.93 -10.43
N HIS A 87 -18.16 -2.88 -11.13
CA HIS A 87 -16.74 -2.51 -11.18
C HIS A 87 -16.20 -2.08 -9.81
N ARG A 88 -16.99 -1.39 -8.98
CA ARG A 88 -16.62 -1.05 -7.60
C ARG A 88 -16.45 -2.29 -6.73
N ALA A 89 -17.34 -3.27 -6.86
CA ALA A 89 -17.20 -4.54 -6.15
C ALA A 89 -15.94 -5.30 -6.58
N SER A 90 -15.62 -5.31 -7.88
CA SER A 90 -14.37 -5.87 -8.42
C SER A 90 -13.15 -5.15 -7.85
N LEU A 91 -13.15 -3.81 -7.87
CA LEU A 91 -12.10 -2.97 -7.28
C LEU A 91 -11.86 -3.27 -5.80
N MET A 92 -12.92 -3.29 -4.98
CA MET A 92 -12.81 -3.61 -3.55
C MET A 92 -12.20 -5.00 -3.33
N LYS A 93 -12.63 -5.99 -4.14
CA LYS A 93 -12.09 -7.34 -4.08
C LYS A 93 -10.60 -7.40 -4.45
N LYS A 94 -10.17 -6.64 -5.47
CA LYS A 94 -8.76 -6.58 -5.90
C LYS A 94 -7.86 -5.86 -4.90
N PHE A 95 -8.34 -4.79 -4.26
CA PHE A 95 -7.60 -4.09 -3.22
C PHE A 95 -7.60 -4.82 -1.87
N SER A 96 -8.37 -5.92 -1.74
CA SER A 96 -8.65 -6.56 -0.44
C SER A 96 -9.07 -5.55 0.65
N ALA A 97 -9.56 -4.39 0.22
CA ALA A 97 -9.94 -3.29 1.08
C ALA A 97 -11.37 -3.55 1.57
N LYS A 98 -11.54 -3.60 2.89
CA LYS A 98 -12.87 -3.74 3.50
C LYS A 98 -13.73 -2.49 3.32
N THR A 99 -13.11 -1.35 3.00
CA THR A 99 -13.75 -0.05 2.93
C THR A 99 -13.12 0.83 1.84
N VAL A 100 -13.96 1.62 1.17
CA VAL A 100 -13.54 2.56 0.10
C VAL A 100 -12.83 3.82 0.64
N ALA A 101 -12.73 3.93 1.96
CA ALA A 101 -12.15 5.06 2.66
C ALA A 101 -11.33 4.50 3.84
N GLU A 102 -10.04 4.35 3.61
CA GLU A 102 -9.02 4.27 4.65
C GLU A 102 -7.82 5.10 4.18
#